data_AF-A0A168AH57-F1
#
_entry.id   AF-A0A168AH57-F1
#
_cell.length_a   1.000
_cell.length_b   1.000
_cell.length_c   1.000
_cell.angle_alpha   90.00
_cell.angle_beta   90.00
_cell.angle_gamma   90.00
#
_symmetry.space_group_name_H-M   'P 1'
#
loop_
_entity.id
_entity.type
_entity.pdbx_description
1 polymer ?
#
loop_
_entity_poly.entity_id
_entity_poly.type
_entity_poly.pdbx_seq_one_letter_code
_entity_poly.pdbx_strand_id
1 'polypeptide(L)'
;MINLTSSDYSDLKSKEKLLSSKIKIVNEKEYTFASCNTENNFIFKITKPAGLILDLEKINTETLQVTNGTKSSKIALRLNNLDNLGCKIEFKKVQSDNLQLNLKLIDSQLPEIISYLVYYKYKFGKSKITDLLEKIKSQNPLGFDISKGHPFYEYKIKKFLTESALGMTPEKVWTGKYDATGGIIVVKDNSDLVCYHIYNKNEFEDYLINHTKFEQAATSEDEINPGFSTNTSKTKPYKYSWIYEENGELFLKLNLQIRFIK
;
A
#
# COMPACT_ATOMS: atom_id res chain seq x y z
N MET A 1 16.90 4.52 -24.37
CA MET A 1 16.71 3.12 -23.97
C MET A 1 18.00 2.37 -24.29
N ILE A 2 18.72 1.88 -23.29
CA ILE A 2 19.86 0.97 -23.51
C ILE A 2 19.33 -0.41 -23.12
N ASN A 3 19.17 -1.30 -24.09
CA ASN A 3 18.77 -2.69 -23.83
C ASN A 3 20.01 -3.47 -23.40
N LEU A 4 20.02 -3.96 -22.16
CA LEU A 4 21.05 -4.84 -21.64
C LEU A 4 20.45 -6.24 -21.47
N THR A 5 21.27 -7.28 -21.64
CA THR A 5 20.87 -8.70 -21.67
C THR A 5 20.99 -9.38 -20.31
N SER A 6 20.43 -10.58 -20.14
CA SER A 6 20.42 -11.31 -18.85
C SER A 6 21.81 -11.68 -18.31
N SER A 7 22.81 -11.88 -19.17
CA SER A 7 24.21 -12.05 -18.77
C SER A 7 24.81 -10.80 -18.12
N ASP A 8 24.22 -9.64 -18.39
CA ASP A 8 24.67 -8.37 -17.82
C ASP A 8 24.21 -8.19 -16.37
N TYR A 9 23.19 -8.91 -15.88
CA TYR A 9 22.66 -8.72 -14.51
C TYR A 9 23.57 -9.27 -13.41
N SER A 10 24.08 -10.51 -13.55
CA SER A 10 25.07 -11.05 -12.62
C SER A 10 26.37 -10.23 -12.64
N ASP A 11 26.69 -9.67 -13.80
CA ASP A 11 27.85 -8.81 -14.02
C ASP A 11 27.62 -7.37 -13.51
N LEU A 12 26.37 -6.88 -13.51
CA LEU A 12 25.94 -5.61 -12.91
C LEU A 12 25.95 -5.68 -11.39
N LYS A 13 25.56 -6.81 -10.78
CA LYS A 13 25.70 -7.05 -9.33
C LYS A 13 27.16 -7.15 -8.90
N SER A 14 28.02 -7.78 -9.70
CA SER A 14 29.47 -7.84 -9.41
C SER A 14 30.15 -6.47 -9.60
N LYS A 15 29.68 -5.67 -10.57
CA LYS A 15 30.10 -4.27 -10.81
C LYS A 15 29.32 -3.23 -9.99
N GLU A 16 28.34 -3.65 -9.18
CA GLU A 16 27.54 -2.79 -8.32
C GLU A 16 28.46 -1.98 -7.42
N LYS A 17 29.51 -2.60 -6.89
CA LYS A 17 30.54 -1.93 -6.10
C LYS A 17 31.26 -0.78 -6.84
N LEU A 18 31.38 -0.85 -8.17
CA LEU A 18 32.01 0.15 -9.04
C LEU A 18 31.02 1.25 -9.52
N LEU A 19 29.74 0.92 -9.67
CA LEU A 19 28.62 1.83 -10.03
C LEU A 19 27.90 2.43 -8.81
N SER A 20 28.25 1.97 -7.60
CA SER A 20 27.51 1.99 -6.32
C SER A 20 27.15 3.35 -5.76
N SER A 21 27.74 4.45 -6.22
CA SER A 21 27.46 5.76 -5.63
C SER A 21 26.31 6.51 -6.32
N LYS A 22 25.85 6.07 -7.49
CA LYS A 22 24.93 6.85 -8.31
C LYS A 22 23.71 6.09 -8.86
N ILE A 23 23.72 4.77 -8.99
CA ILE A 23 22.60 4.05 -9.66
C ILE A 23 22.00 3.00 -8.73
N LYS A 24 20.67 3.03 -8.55
CA LYS A 24 19.91 2.02 -7.77
C LYS A 24 19.42 0.91 -8.68
N ILE A 25 19.65 -0.34 -8.32
CA ILE A 25 19.14 -1.50 -9.07
C ILE A 25 17.89 -2.04 -8.35
N VAL A 26 16.80 -2.20 -9.09
CA VAL A 26 15.48 -2.64 -8.61
C VAL A 26 15.07 -3.88 -9.39
N ASN A 27 14.94 -5.02 -8.71
CA ASN A 27 14.46 -6.27 -9.31
C ASN A 27 12.95 -6.40 -9.09
N GLU A 28 12.14 -6.43 -10.16
CA GLU A 28 10.68 -6.43 -10.03
C GLU A 28 10.12 -7.61 -9.21
N LYS A 29 10.77 -8.78 -9.29
CA LYS A 29 10.35 -9.98 -8.54
C LYS A 29 10.49 -9.83 -7.03
N GLU A 30 11.50 -9.08 -6.60
CA GLU A 30 11.94 -9.00 -5.19
C GLU A 30 11.59 -7.64 -4.57
N TYR A 31 11.45 -6.61 -5.38
CA TYR A 31 11.27 -5.25 -4.90
C TYR A 31 9.85 -5.00 -4.39
N THR A 32 9.79 -4.51 -3.16
CA THR A 32 8.56 -4.10 -2.52
C THR A 32 8.72 -2.65 -2.08
N PHE A 33 7.91 -1.74 -2.64
CA PHE A 33 8.00 -0.30 -2.34
C PHE A 33 7.55 0.02 -0.91
N ALA A 34 6.64 -0.79 -0.37
CA ALA A 34 6.24 -0.78 1.04
C ALA A 34 6.10 -2.24 1.50
N SER A 35 7.05 -2.73 2.30
CA SER A 35 7.10 -4.11 2.79
C SER A 35 5.88 -4.44 3.66
N CYS A 36 5.42 -5.68 3.69
CA CYS A 36 4.42 -5.99 4.71
C CYS A 36 5.09 -5.93 6.09
N ASN A 37 4.67 -4.99 6.92
CA ASN A 37 5.06 -4.85 8.32
C ASN A 37 3.94 -4.10 9.06
N THR A 38 3.96 -4.13 10.40
CA THR A 38 2.98 -3.42 11.25
C THR A 38 3.01 -1.90 11.08
N GLU A 39 4.15 -1.39 10.63
CA GLU A 39 4.47 0.01 10.42
C GLU A 39 3.71 0.58 9.21
N ASN A 40 3.25 -0.27 8.30
CA ASN A 40 2.40 0.06 7.15
C ASN A 40 0.89 -0.06 7.40
N ASN A 41 0.46 -0.25 8.65
CA ASN A 41 -0.97 -0.31 8.97
C ASN A 41 -1.61 1.09 8.96
N PHE A 42 -2.78 1.20 8.34
CA PHE A 42 -3.68 2.34 8.39
C PHE A 42 -4.83 2.02 9.32
N ILE A 43 -5.04 2.87 10.33
CA ILE A 43 -6.08 2.71 11.34
C ILE A 43 -7.32 3.48 10.89
N PHE A 44 -8.45 2.77 10.87
CA PHE A 44 -9.76 3.32 10.58
C PHE A 44 -10.62 3.25 11.83
N LYS A 45 -11.31 4.33 12.16
CA LYS A 45 -12.33 4.38 13.20
C LYS A 45 -13.67 3.95 12.61
N ILE A 46 -14.41 3.16 13.38
CA ILE A 46 -15.75 2.70 13.03
C ILE A 46 -16.75 3.45 13.92
N THR A 47 -17.64 4.23 13.30
CA THR A 47 -18.73 4.93 13.98
C THR A 47 -20.04 4.22 13.67
N LYS A 48 -20.69 3.67 14.70
CA LYS A 48 -21.96 2.96 14.59
C LYS A 48 -23.17 3.90 14.76
N PRO A 49 -24.31 3.63 14.10
CA PRO A 49 -25.57 4.31 14.40
C PRO A 49 -25.97 4.21 15.87
N ALA A 50 -26.73 5.19 16.36
CA ALA A 50 -27.25 5.19 17.71
C ALA A 50 -28.12 3.93 17.96
N GLY A 51 -27.94 3.28 19.11
CA GLY A 51 -28.65 2.06 19.47
C GLY A 51 -28.15 0.78 18.81
N LEU A 52 -27.27 0.85 17.80
CA LEU A 52 -26.68 -0.37 17.21
C LEU A 52 -25.72 -1.01 18.21
N ILE A 53 -25.94 -2.28 18.52
CA ILE A 53 -25.02 -3.13 19.27
C ILE A 53 -24.29 -4.00 18.25
N LEU A 54 -22.96 -3.95 18.28
CA LEU A 54 -22.10 -4.75 17.41
C LEU A 54 -21.47 -5.87 18.24
N ASP A 55 -21.67 -7.10 17.80
CA ASP A 55 -20.96 -8.27 18.32
C ASP A 55 -19.69 -8.46 17.48
N LEU A 56 -18.56 -8.02 18.02
CA LEU A 56 -17.28 -8.04 17.29
C LEU A 56 -16.79 -9.46 17.05
N GLU A 57 -16.96 -10.34 18.03
CA GLU A 57 -16.55 -11.74 17.94
C GLU A 57 -17.33 -12.45 16.84
N LYS A 58 -18.65 -12.25 16.81
CA LYS A 58 -19.50 -12.79 15.75
C LYS A 58 -19.12 -12.27 14.38
N ILE A 59 -18.99 -10.96 14.20
CA ILE A 59 -18.61 -10.37 12.89
C ILE A 59 -17.25 -10.89 12.43
N ASN A 60 -16.28 -10.99 13.35
CA ASN A 60 -14.95 -11.48 13.03
C ASN A 60 -14.97 -12.96 12.63
N THR A 61 -15.77 -13.77 13.32
CA THR A 61 -15.88 -15.22 13.07
C THR A 61 -16.63 -15.51 11.77
N GLU A 62 -17.79 -14.90 11.54
CA GLU A 62 -18.61 -15.17 10.35
C GLU A 62 -17.86 -14.85 9.05
N THR A 63 -17.16 -13.71 9.02
CA THR A 63 -16.42 -13.28 7.82
C THR A 63 -15.22 -14.17 7.51
N LEU A 64 -14.63 -14.82 8.53
CA LEU A 64 -13.56 -15.81 8.37
C LEU A 64 -14.10 -17.12 7.79
N GLN A 65 -15.27 -17.60 8.26
CA GLN A 65 -15.83 -18.89 7.82
C GLN A 65 -16.39 -18.83 6.40
N VAL A 66 -17.00 -17.70 6.00
CA VAL A 66 -17.63 -17.52 4.68
C VAL A 66 -16.61 -17.55 3.52
N THR A 67 -15.32 -17.31 3.77
CA THR A 67 -14.31 -17.39 2.69
C THR A 67 -14.06 -18.78 2.15
N ASN A 68 -14.52 -19.83 2.85
CA ASN A 68 -14.39 -21.22 2.38
C ASN A 68 -15.31 -21.57 1.18
N GLY A 69 -16.11 -20.62 0.67
CA GLY A 69 -16.99 -20.84 -0.48
C GLY A 69 -17.33 -19.59 -1.32
N THR A 70 -16.71 -18.44 -1.09
CA THR A 70 -17.01 -17.17 -1.80
C THR A 70 -15.79 -16.61 -2.53
N LYS A 71 -16.01 -15.82 -3.60
CA LYS A 71 -14.94 -15.11 -4.32
C LYS A 71 -14.42 -13.86 -3.57
N SER A 72 -15.13 -13.43 -2.53
CA SER A 72 -14.82 -12.20 -1.78
C SER A 72 -13.85 -12.50 -0.64
N SER A 73 -12.89 -11.59 -0.39
CA SER A 73 -11.99 -11.74 0.77
C SER A 73 -12.74 -11.52 2.09
N LYS A 74 -12.27 -12.15 3.18
CA LYS A 74 -12.83 -11.94 4.54
C LYS A 74 -12.88 -10.46 4.93
N ILE A 75 -11.88 -9.69 4.51
CA ILE A 75 -11.77 -8.26 4.79
C ILE A 75 -12.83 -7.48 4.01
N ALA A 76 -13.04 -7.81 2.74
CA ALA A 76 -14.09 -7.21 1.94
C ALA A 76 -15.48 -7.50 2.55
N LEU A 77 -15.73 -8.75 2.95
CA LEU A 77 -16.98 -9.14 3.63
C LEU A 77 -17.18 -8.35 4.92
N ARG A 78 -16.15 -8.24 5.77
CA ARG A 78 -16.18 -7.46 7.02
C ARG A 78 -16.49 -5.98 6.77
N LEU A 79 -15.84 -5.36 5.78
CA LEU A 79 -16.10 -3.97 5.40
C LEU A 79 -17.53 -3.77 4.87
N ASN A 80 -18.03 -4.68 4.04
CA ASN A 80 -19.38 -4.62 3.49
C ASN A 80 -20.45 -4.89 4.55
N ASN A 81 -20.20 -5.80 5.50
CA ASN A 81 -21.11 -6.05 6.63
C ASN A 81 -21.27 -4.79 7.49
N LEU A 82 -20.16 -4.12 7.81
CA LEU A 82 -20.20 -2.84 8.55
C LEU A 82 -20.98 -1.77 7.78
N ASP A 83 -20.77 -1.66 6.48
CA ASP A 83 -21.48 -0.70 5.60
C ASP A 83 -22.99 -0.99 5.56
N ASN A 84 -23.38 -2.27 5.42
CA ASN A 84 -24.78 -2.71 5.43
C ASN A 84 -25.47 -2.46 6.77
N LEU A 85 -24.72 -2.46 7.87
CA LEU A 85 -25.19 -2.09 9.20
C LEU A 85 -25.23 -0.56 9.43
N GLY A 86 -24.93 0.24 8.39
CA GLY A 86 -24.91 1.70 8.46
C GLY A 86 -23.71 2.27 9.24
N CYS A 87 -22.67 1.47 9.50
CA CYS A 87 -21.47 1.94 10.17
C CYS A 87 -20.62 2.79 9.21
N LYS A 88 -20.10 3.90 9.71
CA LYS A 88 -19.12 4.72 8.98
C LYS A 88 -17.71 4.25 9.32
N ILE A 89 -16.88 4.10 8.30
CA ILE A 89 -15.47 3.69 8.45
C ILE A 89 -14.60 4.83 7.93
N GLU A 90 -13.88 5.49 8.83
CA GLU A 90 -13.16 6.72 8.54
C GLU A 90 -11.68 6.58 8.90
N PHE A 91 -10.79 7.07 8.04
CA PHE A 91 -9.37 7.05 8.32
C PHE A 91 -9.05 7.91 9.55
N LYS A 92 -8.32 7.33 10.50
CA LYS A 92 -7.91 8.01 11.74
C LYS A 92 -6.45 8.46 11.69
N LYS A 93 -5.53 7.52 11.39
CA LYS A 93 -4.09 7.77 11.28
C LYS A 93 -3.37 6.55 10.69
N VAL A 94 -2.14 6.74 10.21
CA VAL A 94 -1.19 5.64 10.03
C VAL A 94 -0.71 5.17 11.40
N GLN A 95 -0.51 3.87 11.57
CA GLN A 95 -0.06 3.26 12.83
C GLN A 95 1.36 3.69 13.19
N SER A 96 2.25 3.78 12.20
CA SER A 96 3.61 4.33 12.36
C SER A 96 3.59 5.84 12.26
N ASP A 97 4.02 6.52 13.32
CA ASP A 97 4.21 7.98 13.31
C ASP A 97 5.26 8.39 12.27
N ASN A 98 6.30 7.58 12.08
CA ASN A 98 7.34 7.87 11.10
C ASN A 98 6.81 7.80 9.67
N LEU A 99 6.02 6.76 9.32
CA LEU A 99 5.38 6.70 7.99
C LEU A 99 4.36 7.82 7.82
N GLN A 100 3.56 8.14 8.84
CA GLN A 100 2.64 9.28 8.82
C GLN A 100 3.38 10.58 8.45
N LEU A 101 4.52 10.84 9.07
CA LEU A 101 5.33 12.03 8.82
C LEU A 101 6.02 12.00 7.45
N ASN A 102 6.53 10.84 7.01
CA ASN A 102 7.11 10.68 5.67
C ASN A 102 6.08 10.98 4.57
N LEU A 103 4.86 10.48 4.70
CA LEU A 103 3.78 10.76 3.75
C LEU A 103 3.43 12.26 3.76
N LYS A 104 3.30 12.87 4.94
CA LYS A 104 3.04 14.32 5.08
C LYS A 104 4.15 15.20 4.50
N LEU A 105 5.40 14.75 4.59
CA LEU A 105 6.55 15.45 4.00
C LEU A 105 6.44 15.50 2.48
N ILE A 106 5.96 14.42 1.84
CA ILE A 106 5.73 14.39 0.40
C ILE A 106 4.59 15.33 0.01
N ASP A 107 3.47 15.22 0.73
CA ASP A 107 2.28 16.07 0.58
C ASP A 107 1.38 15.97 1.82
N SER A 108 0.86 17.10 2.31
CA SER A 108 0.13 17.17 3.58
C SER A 108 -1.13 16.31 3.64
N GLN A 109 -1.75 16.01 2.49
CA GLN A 109 -2.97 15.17 2.38
C GLN A 109 -2.67 13.75 1.88
N LEU A 110 -1.39 13.39 1.71
CA LEU A 110 -1.02 12.07 1.22
C LEU A 110 -1.46 10.91 2.14
N PRO A 111 -1.38 11.00 3.48
CA PRO A 111 -1.90 9.94 4.35
C PRO A 111 -3.37 9.62 4.06
N GLU A 112 -4.20 10.65 3.90
CA GLU A 112 -5.62 10.53 3.59
C GLU A 112 -5.83 9.91 2.21
N ILE A 113 -5.12 10.38 1.18
CA ILE A 113 -5.19 9.82 -0.17
C ILE A 113 -4.85 8.32 -0.16
N ILE A 114 -3.73 7.94 0.46
CA ILE A 114 -3.31 6.54 0.53
C ILE A 114 -4.32 5.70 1.32
N SER A 115 -4.90 6.26 2.39
CA SER A 115 -5.94 5.57 3.16
C SER A 115 -7.15 5.19 2.30
N TYR A 116 -7.59 6.07 1.39
CA TYR A 116 -8.68 5.77 0.46
C TYR A 116 -8.29 4.66 -0.53
N LEU A 117 -7.07 4.70 -1.09
CA LEU A 117 -6.61 3.65 -1.99
C LEU A 117 -6.50 2.29 -1.29
N VAL A 118 -5.99 2.27 -0.06
CA VAL A 118 -5.94 1.07 0.79
C VAL A 118 -7.36 0.56 1.05
N TYR A 119 -8.27 1.44 1.46
CA TYR A 119 -9.68 1.10 1.70
C TYR A 119 -10.35 0.53 0.43
N TYR A 120 -10.17 1.16 -0.73
CA TYR A 120 -10.75 0.69 -2.00
C TYR A 120 -10.19 -0.67 -2.42
N LYS A 121 -8.90 -0.91 -2.17
CA LYS A 121 -8.29 -2.20 -2.44
C LYS A 121 -8.94 -3.31 -1.62
N TYR A 122 -9.16 -3.09 -0.33
CA TYR A 122 -9.79 -4.11 0.52
C TYR A 122 -11.30 -4.23 0.34
N LYS A 123 -12.01 -3.12 0.11
CA LYS A 123 -13.47 -3.12 -0.07
C LYS A 123 -13.91 -3.65 -1.43
N PHE A 124 -13.23 -3.24 -2.50
CA PHE A 124 -13.65 -3.52 -3.88
C PHE A 124 -12.74 -4.52 -4.60
N GLY A 125 -11.68 -5.02 -3.96
CA GLY A 125 -10.73 -5.96 -4.57
C GLY A 125 -9.85 -5.36 -5.68
N LYS A 126 -9.83 -4.03 -5.83
CA LYS A 126 -8.97 -3.34 -6.81
C LYS A 126 -7.52 -3.39 -6.35
N SER A 127 -6.59 -3.73 -7.25
CA SER A 127 -5.18 -3.86 -6.88
C SER A 127 -4.24 -3.01 -7.73
N LYS A 128 -4.44 -2.93 -9.04
CA LYS A 128 -3.62 -2.08 -9.92
C LYS A 128 -3.74 -0.61 -9.53
N ILE A 129 -2.62 0.12 -9.53
CA ILE A 129 -2.63 1.55 -9.20
C ILE A 129 -3.53 2.33 -10.17
N THR A 130 -3.54 1.97 -11.45
CA THR A 130 -4.43 2.56 -12.46
C THR A 130 -5.91 2.46 -12.06
N ASP A 131 -6.37 1.27 -11.67
CA ASP A 131 -7.77 1.04 -11.29
C ASP A 131 -8.14 1.79 -10.00
N LEU A 132 -7.20 1.85 -9.05
CA LEU A 132 -7.35 2.59 -7.80
C LEU A 132 -7.42 4.10 -8.04
N LEU A 133 -6.62 4.61 -8.99
CA LEU A 133 -6.62 6.01 -9.40
C LEU A 133 -7.94 6.40 -10.09
N GLU A 134 -8.45 5.57 -10.99
CA GLU A 134 -9.77 5.79 -11.59
C GLU A 134 -10.87 5.88 -10.52
N LYS A 135 -10.81 4.98 -9.53
CA LYS A 135 -11.79 4.94 -8.44
C LYS A 135 -11.72 6.20 -7.56
N ILE A 136 -10.54 6.63 -7.13
CA ILE A 136 -10.43 7.83 -6.28
C ILE A 136 -10.75 9.11 -7.05
N LYS A 137 -10.38 9.20 -8.33
CA LYS A 137 -10.71 10.35 -9.18
C LYS A 137 -12.22 10.51 -9.35
N SER A 138 -12.92 9.40 -9.62
CA SER A 138 -14.39 9.42 -9.78
C SER A 138 -15.14 9.77 -8.49
N GLN A 139 -14.64 9.35 -7.32
CA GLN A 139 -15.28 9.65 -6.04
C GLN A 139 -14.88 10.99 -5.45
N ASN A 140 -13.70 11.51 -5.81
CA ASN A 140 -13.10 12.73 -5.30
C ASN A 140 -13.32 12.93 -3.78
N PRO A 141 -12.92 11.96 -2.93
CA PRO A 141 -13.31 11.96 -1.52
C PRO A 141 -12.75 13.14 -0.71
N LEU A 142 -11.68 13.79 -1.20
CA LEU A 142 -11.10 14.99 -0.59
C LEU A 142 -11.66 16.30 -1.17
N GLY A 143 -12.60 16.24 -2.12
CA GLY A 143 -13.27 17.42 -2.65
C GLY A 143 -12.35 18.40 -3.38
N PHE A 144 -11.31 17.91 -4.07
CA PHE A 144 -10.45 18.78 -4.86
C PHE A 144 -11.22 19.49 -5.97
N ASP A 145 -10.92 20.76 -6.22
CA ASP A 145 -11.48 21.50 -7.35
C ASP A 145 -10.82 21.06 -8.67
N ILE A 146 -11.53 20.20 -9.41
CA ILE A 146 -11.08 19.66 -10.69
C ILE A 146 -11.59 20.45 -11.90
N SER A 147 -12.19 21.63 -11.70
CA SER A 147 -12.82 22.44 -12.77
C SER A 147 -11.86 22.83 -13.90
N LYS A 148 -10.55 22.85 -13.62
CA LYS A 148 -9.48 23.16 -14.59
C LYS A 148 -8.66 21.94 -15.03
N GLY A 149 -9.09 20.73 -14.66
CA GLY A 149 -8.42 19.49 -15.07
C GLY A 149 -7.12 19.18 -14.31
N HIS A 150 -6.86 19.79 -13.15
CA HIS A 150 -5.68 19.49 -12.34
C HIS A 150 -5.70 18.04 -11.83
N PRO A 151 -4.67 17.22 -12.11
CA PRO A 151 -4.67 15.79 -11.79
C PRO A 151 -4.18 15.50 -10.37
N PHE A 152 -4.80 16.10 -9.34
CA PHE A 152 -4.32 16.07 -7.95
C PHE A 152 -3.95 14.67 -7.45
N TYR A 153 -4.86 13.69 -7.60
CA TYR A 153 -4.62 12.33 -7.11
C TYR A 153 -3.48 11.64 -7.88
N GLU A 154 -3.48 11.73 -9.21
CA GLU A 154 -2.45 11.06 -10.02
C GLU A 154 -1.07 11.65 -9.76
N TYR A 155 -0.95 12.98 -9.72
CA TYR A 155 0.30 13.67 -9.41
C TYR A 155 0.87 13.27 -8.06
N LYS A 156 0.03 13.28 -7.01
CA LYS A 156 0.46 12.94 -5.64
C LYS A 156 0.86 11.46 -5.52
N ILE A 157 0.18 10.56 -6.22
CA ILE A 157 0.53 9.12 -6.24
C ILE A 157 1.81 8.85 -7.06
N LYS A 158 2.00 9.51 -8.21
CA LYS A 158 3.27 9.45 -8.96
C LYS A 158 4.45 9.86 -8.10
N LYS A 159 4.31 10.97 -7.37
CA LYS A 159 5.33 11.45 -6.43
C LYS A 159 5.58 10.42 -5.32
N PHE A 160 4.54 9.91 -4.67
CA PHE A 160 4.68 8.89 -3.62
C PHE A 160 5.41 7.62 -4.09
N LEU A 161 5.04 7.07 -5.25
CA LEU A 161 5.69 5.88 -5.81
C LEU A 161 7.16 6.17 -6.15
N THR A 162 7.45 7.35 -6.67
CA THR A 162 8.82 7.80 -6.99
C THR A 162 9.68 7.89 -5.75
N GLU A 163 9.21 8.54 -4.70
CA GLU A 163 9.93 8.65 -3.42
C GLU A 163 10.17 7.27 -2.80
N SER A 164 9.18 6.38 -2.86
CA SER A 164 9.29 4.98 -2.41
C SER A 164 10.29 4.18 -3.26
N ALA A 165 10.35 4.43 -4.57
CA ALA A 165 11.31 3.80 -5.47
C ALA A 165 12.74 4.25 -5.17
N LEU A 166 12.92 5.52 -4.82
CA LEU A 166 14.22 6.18 -4.67
C LEU A 166 14.84 6.09 -3.28
N GLY A 167 14.13 5.52 -2.30
CA GLY A 167 14.72 5.21 -0.98
C GLY A 167 13.82 5.42 0.22
N MET A 168 12.63 6.03 0.05
CA MET A 168 11.73 6.19 1.19
C MET A 168 11.28 4.83 1.70
N THR A 169 11.41 4.62 3.01
CA THR A 169 10.87 3.46 3.71
C THR A 169 9.94 3.89 4.85
N PRO A 170 9.04 3.01 5.31
CA PRO A 170 8.17 3.29 6.47
C PRO A 170 8.92 3.45 7.80
N GLU A 171 10.08 2.82 7.91
CA GLU A 171 10.80 2.63 9.19
C GLU A 171 11.78 3.76 9.51
N LYS A 172 12.29 4.47 8.49
CA LYS A 172 13.30 5.53 8.65
C LYS A 172 12.73 6.90 8.32
N VAL A 173 13.22 7.94 8.98
CA VAL A 173 12.85 9.33 8.66
C VAL A 173 13.26 9.63 7.23
N TRP A 174 12.28 9.98 6.40
CA TRP A 174 12.53 10.42 5.04
C TRP A 174 12.99 11.88 5.06
N THR A 175 14.12 12.15 4.42
CA THR A 175 14.69 13.51 4.34
C THR A 175 14.60 14.11 2.94
N GLY A 176 14.00 13.38 1.99
CA GLY A 176 14.02 13.73 0.56
C GLY A 176 15.37 13.47 -0.13
N LYS A 177 16.34 12.87 0.57
CA LYS A 177 17.63 12.49 -0.01
C LYS A 177 17.54 11.09 -0.59
N TYR A 178 17.70 10.99 -1.91
CA TYR A 178 17.68 9.72 -2.63
C TYR A 178 18.94 8.90 -2.36
N ASP A 179 18.78 7.58 -2.29
CA ASP A 179 19.90 6.64 -2.14
C ASP A 179 20.77 6.60 -3.41
N ALA A 180 20.22 7.01 -4.56
CA ALA A 180 20.90 7.06 -5.85
C ALA A 180 20.67 8.39 -6.57
N THR A 181 21.76 9.03 -7.01
CA THR A 181 21.73 10.37 -7.63
C THR A 181 21.96 10.38 -9.15
N GLY A 182 22.07 9.22 -9.79
CA GLY A 182 22.40 9.03 -11.21
C GLY A 182 21.40 8.19 -12.01
N GLY A 183 20.46 7.51 -11.36
CA GLY A 183 19.37 6.79 -12.02
C GLY A 183 18.89 5.54 -11.27
N ILE A 184 17.87 4.89 -11.82
CA ILE A 184 17.38 3.57 -11.39
C ILE A 184 17.42 2.61 -12.58
N ILE A 185 17.97 1.42 -12.38
CA ILE A 185 17.83 0.29 -13.30
C ILE A 185 16.73 -0.62 -12.76
N VAL A 186 15.65 -0.79 -13.51
CA VAL A 186 14.60 -1.76 -13.24
C VAL A 186 14.87 -3.02 -14.06
N VAL A 187 15.00 -4.15 -13.36
CA VAL A 187 15.14 -5.48 -13.95
C VAL A 187 13.78 -6.15 -13.99
N LYS A 188 13.25 -6.32 -15.18
CA LYS A 188 11.93 -6.90 -15.41
C LYS A 188 11.92 -8.41 -15.19
N ASP A 189 10.72 -8.96 -15.01
CA ASP A 189 10.52 -10.39 -14.79
C ASP A 189 11.04 -11.28 -15.92
N ASN A 190 11.06 -10.77 -17.15
CA ASN A 190 11.57 -11.40 -18.36
C ASN A 190 13.09 -11.20 -18.57
N SER A 191 13.80 -10.63 -17.59
CA SER A 191 15.23 -10.29 -17.65
C SER A 191 15.59 -9.12 -18.58
N ASP A 192 14.60 -8.36 -19.07
CA ASP A 192 14.86 -7.09 -19.74
C ASP A 192 15.28 -6.03 -18.72
N LEU A 193 16.19 -5.15 -19.14
CA LEU A 193 16.71 -4.08 -18.32
C LEU A 193 16.18 -2.73 -18.82
N VAL A 194 15.56 -1.96 -17.93
CA VAL A 194 15.16 -0.58 -18.20
C VAL A 194 15.92 0.35 -17.27
N CYS A 195 16.79 1.18 -17.84
CA CYS A 195 17.53 2.21 -17.11
C CYS A 195 16.85 3.56 -17.25
N TYR A 196 16.41 4.13 -16.14
CA TYR A 196 15.93 5.49 -16.04
C TYR A 196 17.00 6.36 -15.40
N HIS A 197 17.53 7.32 -16.15
CA HIS A 197 18.23 8.45 -15.52
C HIS A 197 17.21 9.38 -14.86
N ILE A 198 17.63 10.11 -13.83
CA ILE A 198 16.77 11.08 -13.10
C ILE A 198 16.12 12.11 -14.06
N TYR A 199 16.74 12.39 -15.21
CA TYR A 199 16.22 13.28 -16.25
C TYR A 199 14.99 12.72 -16.99
N ASN A 200 14.75 11.42 -16.95
CA ASN A 200 13.60 10.78 -17.58
C ASN A 200 12.45 10.53 -16.59
N LYS A 201 12.19 11.54 -15.77
CA LYS A 201 11.24 11.47 -14.65
C LYS A 201 9.83 11.08 -15.10
N ASN A 202 9.34 11.64 -16.21
CA ASN A 202 7.98 11.40 -16.68
C ASN A 202 7.79 9.93 -17.09
N GLU A 203 8.70 9.37 -17.90
CA GLU A 203 8.63 7.96 -18.30
C GLU A 203 8.76 7.03 -17.08
N PHE A 204 9.61 7.40 -16.11
CA PHE A 204 9.75 6.63 -14.87
C PHE A 204 8.47 6.65 -14.02
N GLU A 205 7.86 7.82 -13.83
CA GLU A 205 6.59 7.95 -13.10
C GLU A 205 5.46 7.18 -13.81
N ASP A 206 5.35 7.28 -15.13
CA ASP A 206 4.37 6.54 -15.92
C ASP A 206 4.63 5.03 -15.85
N TYR A 207 5.89 4.60 -15.85
CA TYR A 207 6.25 3.21 -15.63
C TYR A 207 5.74 2.69 -14.30
N LEU A 208 6.04 3.40 -13.20
CA LEU A 208 5.61 3.02 -11.86
C LEU A 208 4.08 2.90 -11.75
N ILE A 209 3.34 3.85 -12.31
CA ILE A 209 1.87 3.82 -12.28
C ILE A 209 1.31 2.60 -13.01
N ASN A 210 1.85 2.27 -14.18
CA ASN A 210 1.33 1.20 -15.02
C ASN A 210 1.79 -0.20 -14.60
N HIS A 211 2.89 -0.31 -13.85
CA HIS A 211 3.50 -1.58 -13.49
C HIS A 211 3.47 -1.89 -12.00
N THR A 212 2.77 -1.10 -11.17
CA THR A 212 2.63 -1.39 -9.73
C THR A 212 1.19 -1.68 -9.31
N LYS A 213 1.06 -2.40 -8.20
CA LYS A 213 -0.21 -2.75 -7.57
C LYS A 213 -0.10 -2.78 -6.06
N PHE A 214 -1.23 -2.54 -5.40
CA PHE A 214 -1.41 -2.79 -3.98
C PHE A 214 -1.65 -4.29 -3.74
N GLU A 215 -0.78 -4.95 -3.00
CA GLU A 215 -0.86 -6.39 -2.69
C GLU A 215 -1.43 -6.64 -1.29
N GLN A 216 -2.25 -7.68 -1.11
CA GLN A 216 -2.72 -8.06 0.22
C GLN A 216 -1.75 -9.08 0.84
N ALA A 217 -1.18 -8.73 1.99
CA ALA A 217 -0.38 -9.66 2.76
C ALA A 217 -1.21 -10.69 3.54
N ALA A 218 -0.52 -11.60 4.23
CA ALA A 218 -1.14 -12.43 5.26
C ALA A 218 -1.58 -11.54 6.44
N THR A 219 -2.73 -11.82 7.06
CA THR A 219 -3.28 -10.94 8.11
C THR A 219 -2.77 -11.24 9.52
N SER A 220 -2.19 -12.43 9.72
CA SER A 220 -1.86 -13.03 11.01
C SER A 220 -3.05 -13.15 11.99
N GLU A 221 -4.28 -13.17 11.49
CA GLU A 221 -5.49 -13.37 12.29
C GLU A 221 -5.61 -14.84 12.70
N ASP A 222 -5.95 -15.09 13.96
CA ASP A 222 -6.08 -16.44 14.51
C ASP A 222 -7.42 -17.06 14.09
N GLU A 223 -7.35 -18.25 13.46
CA GLU A 223 -8.55 -18.97 13.00
C GLU A 223 -9.33 -19.62 14.15
N ILE A 224 -8.64 -19.91 15.26
CA ILE A 224 -9.22 -20.49 16.47
C ILE A 224 -9.75 -19.39 17.39
N ASN A 225 -9.10 -18.22 17.40
CA ASN A 225 -9.50 -17.05 18.19
C ASN A 225 -9.65 -15.77 17.32
N PRO A 226 -10.70 -15.65 16.49
CA PRO A 226 -10.89 -14.52 15.58
C PRO A 226 -10.88 -13.17 16.30
N GLY A 227 -10.30 -12.15 15.66
CA GLY A 227 -10.09 -10.84 16.30
C GLY A 227 -8.79 -10.73 17.10
N PHE A 228 -7.99 -11.79 17.15
CA PHE A 228 -6.67 -11.79 17.76
C PHE A 228 -5.59 -12.20 16.76
N SER A 229 -4.36 -11.79 17.06
CA SER A 229 -3.20 -12.23 16.29
C SER A 229 -2.82 -13.65 16.71
N THR A 230 -2.39 -14.49 15.76
CA THR A 230 -1.85 -15.81 16.09
C THR A 230 -0.56 -15.64 16.91
N ASN A 231 -0.39 -16.46 17.95
CA ASN A 231 0.85 -16.54 18.73
C ASN A 231 1.81 -17.64 18.21
N THR A 232 1.38 -18.41 17.23
CA THR A 232 2.05 -19.63 16.73
C THR A 232 2.83 -19.42 15.43
N SER A 233 2.74 -18.24 14.80
CA SER A 233 3.40 -17.99 13.53
C SER A 233 4.93 -17.85 13.68
N LYS A 234 5.68 -18.58 12.84
CA LYS A 234 7.14 -18.40 12.70
C LYS A 234 7.53 -17.07 12.03
N THR A 235 6.58 -16.37 11.41
CA THR A 235 6.74 -15.07 10.74
C THR A 235 6.16 -13.92 11.56
N LYS A 236 6.78 -12.73 11.48
CA LYS A 236 6.37 -11.50 12.18
C LYS A 236 4.87 -11.23 11.95
N PRO A 237 4.02 -11.18 12.99
CA PRO A 237 2.60 -10.95 12.82
C PRO A 237 2.34 -9.50 12.40
N TYR A 238 1.59 -9.30 11.32
CA TYR A 238 1.28 -7.98 10.77
C TYR A 238 0.08 -7.29 11.45
N LYS A 239 -0.69 -8.06 12.23
CA LYS A 239 -1.71 -7.58 13.17
C LYS A 239 -2.72 -6.61 12.56
N TYR A 240 -3.39 -7.04 11.49
CA TYR A 240 -4.40 -6.23 10.82
C TYR A 240 -5.56 -7.07 10.32
N SER A 241 -6.61 -6.41 9.84
CA SER A 241 -7.80 -6.95 9.14
C SER A 241 -9.03 -7.27 9.98
N TRP A 242 -8.93 -7.34 11.31
CA TRP A 242 -10.07 -7.55 12.22
C TRP A 242 -10.53 -6.29 12.91
N ILE A 243 -11.78 -6.32 13.38
CA ILE A 243 -12.35 -5.26 14.19
C ILE A 243 -11.89 -5.47 15.64
N TYR A 244 -11.47 -4.40 16.29
CA TYR A 244 -11.08 -4.40 17.70
C TYR A 244 -11.62 -3.15 18.40
N GLU A 245 -11.75 -3.24 19.72
CA GLU A 245 -12.11 -2.13 20.57
C GLU A 245 -10.89 -1.63 21.33
N GLU A 246 -10.73 -0.31 21.40
CA GLU A 246 -9.70 0.36 22.19
C GLU A 246 -10.33 1.59 22.85
N ASN A 247 -10.28 1.68 24.18
CA ASN A 247 -10.84 2.79 24.96
C ASN A 247 -12.32 3.10 24.67
N GLY A 248 -13.16 2.08 24.44
CA GLY A 248 -14.59 2.25 24.12
C GLY A 248 -14.88 2.69 22.68
N GLU A 249 -13.85 2.81 21.84
CA GLU A 249 -13.97 3.13 20.42
C GLU A 249 -13.62 1.91 19.55
N LEU A 250 -14.30 1.79 18.41
CA LEU A 250 -14.13 0.68 17.48
C LEU A 250 -13.18 1.04 16.36
N PHE A 251 -12.30 0.11 16.02
CA PHE A 251 -11.27 0.31 15.01
C PHE A 251 -11.05 -0.91 14.12
N LEU A 252 -10.46 -0.66 12.96
CA LEU A 252 -9.99 -1.66 12.01
C LEU A 252 -8.64 -1.21 11.46
N LYS A 253 -7.71 -2.16 11.26
CA LYS A 253 -6.43 -1.91 10.59
C LYS A 253 -6.43 -2.51 9.19
N LEU A 254 -5.97 -1.75 8.21
CA LEU A 254 -5.71 -2.22 6.84
C LEU A 254 -4.24 -1.98 6.50
N ASN A 255 -3.58 -2.93 5.84
CA ASN A 255 -2.15 -2.85 5.58
C ASN A 255 -1.85 -2.32 4.17
N LEU A 256 -0.87 -1.43 4.05
CA LEU A 256 -0.33 -1.00 2.76
C LEU A 256 0.84 -1.91 2.37
N GLN A 257 0.72 -2.52 1.20
CA GLN A 257 1.84 -3.19 0.56
C GLN A 257 1.79 -2.93 -0.95
N ILE A 258 2.94 -2.62 -1.55
CA ILE A 258 3.05 -2.22 -2.95
C ILE A 258 4.15 -3.05 -3.61
N ARG A 259 3.82 -3.68 -4.74
CA ARG A 259 4.75 -4.47 -5.56
C ARG A 259 4.54 -4.20 -7.04
N PHE A 260 5.49 -4.65 -7.84
CA PHE A 260 5.31 -4.71 -9.28
C PHE A 260 4.23 -5.75 -9.68
N ILE A 261 3.62 -5.51 -10.83
CA ILE A 261 2.75 -6.47 -11.52
C ILE A 261 3.66 -7.52 -12.15
N LYS A 262 3.31 -8.79 -11.99
CA LYS A 262 3.97 -9.92 -12.66
C LYS A 262 3.28 -10.20 -13.99
#